data_AF-A0AAE1LTK2-F1
#
_entry.id   AF-A0AAE1LTK2-F1
#
_cell.length_a   1.000
_cell.length_b   1.000
_cell.length_c   1.000
_cell.angle_alpha   90.00
_cell.angle_beta   90.00
_cell.angle_gamma   90.00
#
_symmetry.space_group_name_H-M   'P 1'
#
loop_
_entity.id
_entity.type
_entity.pdbx_description
1 polymer ?
#
loop_
_entity_poly.entity_id
_entity_poly.type
_entity_poly.pdbx_seq_one_letter_code
_entity_poly.pdbx_strand_id
1 'polypeptide(L)'
;MSSASLSAPTLRCCPRSPTRVPPALPRSNLRPTPGAWPATPPRAPTGPSGALRARVKRLNQKVDESMKLMSRIREEQVEETIKLLPPEQQCLVKACSEASKQANTKGCRCATDWIYECMLMRIKAPALYEKLRRENKIALPSKRKL
;
A
#
# COMPACT_ATOMS: atom_id res chain seq x y z
N MET A 1 -11.00 4.73 -52.06
CA MET A 1 -9.88 5.69 -52.16
C MET A 1 -10.42 7.05 -51.78
N SER A 2 -9.97 7.62 -50.66
CA SER A 2 -9.92 9.06 -50.38
C SER A 2 -9.33 9.22 -48.99
N SER A 3 -8.01 9.36 -49.00
CA SER A 3 -7.17 9.72 -47.87
C SER A 3 -7.41 11.19 -47.54
N ALA A 4 -7.86 11.50 -46.31
CA ALA A 4 -7.86 12.87 -45.81
C ALA A 4 -6.73 13.02 -44.80
N SER A 5 -5.80 13.89 -45.19
CA SER A 5 -4.51 14.19 -44.58
C SER A 5 -4.61 14.86 -43.22
N LEU A 6 -3.68 14.48 -42.36
CA LEU A 6 -3.27 15.13 -41.12
C LEU A 6 -3.01 16.64 -41.33
N SER A 7 -3.45 17.45 -40.37
CA SER A 7 -2.90 18.79 -40.15
C SER A 7 -2.84 19.06 -38.65
N ALA A 8 -1.62 19.03 -38.13
CA ALA A 8 -1.30 19.28 -36.74
C ALA A 8 -1.40 20.79 -36.41
N PRO A 9 -1.89 21.17 -35.22
CA PRO A 9 -1.93 22.57 -34.81
C PRO A 9 -0.54 23.10 -34.44
N THR A 10 -0.19 24.21 -35.07
CA THR A 10 1.03 25.00 -34.88
C THR A 10 1.15 25.48 -33.42
N LEU A 11 2.19 25.01 -32.72
CA LEU A 11 2.58 25.53 -31.41
C LEU A 11 3.07 26.99 -31.57
N ARG A 12 2.36 27.93 -30.95
CA ARG A 12 2.79 29.32 -30.82
C ARG A 12 4.01 29.38 -29.89
N CYS A 13 5.16 29.73 -30.45
CA CYS A 13 6.33 30.12 -29.68
C CYS A 13 6.07 31.46 -28.97
N CYS A 14 6.03 31.43 -27.63
CA CYS A 14 6.11 32.65 -26.82
C CYS A 14 7.51 33.27 -26.94
N PRO A 15 7.63 34.60 -27.12
CA PRO A 15 8.93 35.26 -27.10
C PRO A 15 9.52 35.24 -25.69
N ARG A 16 10.75 34.72 -25.57
CA ARG A 16 11.57 34.78 -24.35
C ARG A 16 11.95 36.23 -24.07
N SER A 17 11.55 36.74 -22.91
CA SER A 17 12.02 38.01 -22.37
C SER A 17 13.56 38.00 -22.20
N PRO A 18 14.26 39.10 -22.50
CA PRO A 18 15.70 39.19 -22.29
C PRO A 18 16.05 39.19 -20.80
N THR A 19 16.87 38.23 -20.40
CA THR A 19 17.42 38.08 -19.04
C THR A 19 18.29 39.29 -18.72
N ARG A 20 17.83 40.15 -17.80
CA ARG A 20 18.61 41.25 -17.24
C ARG A 20 19.71 40.65 -16.36
N VAL A 21 20.97 40.72 -16.81
CA VAL A 21 22.14 40.31 -16.02
C VAL A 21 22.35 41.33 -14.90
N PRO A 22 22.34 40.94 -13.62
CA PRO A 22 22.66 41.86 -12.53
C PRO A 22 24.18 42.13 -12.47
N PRO A 23 24.60 43.35 -12.09
CA PRO A 23 26.00 43.72 -12.00
C PRO A 23 26.72 42.96 -10.89
N ALA A 24 27.98 42.61 -11.16
CA ALA A 24 28.87 41.91 -10.22
C ALA A 24 29.11 42.76 -8.97
N LEU A 25 28.71 42.25 -7.81
CA LEU A 25 29.06 42.82 -6.51
C LEU A 25 30.53 42.48 -6.16
N PRO A 26 31.28 43.42 -5.57
CA PRO A 26 32.66 43.18 -5.17
C PRO A 26 32.72 42.15 -4.03
N ARG A 27 33.60 41.15 -4.18
CA ARG A 27 33.92 40.17 -3.14
C ARG A 27 34.63 40.86 -1.97
N SER A 28 33.87 41.35 -1.00
CA SER A 28 34.41 41.61 0.34
C SER A 28 34.55 40.28 1.07
N ASN A 29 35.81 39.88 1.29
CA ASN A 29 36.18 38.74 2.10
C ASN A 29 35.85 39.03 3.57
N LEU A 30 34.71 38.53 4.05
CA LEU A 30 34.50 38.23 5.46
C LEU A 30 34.52 36.71 5.61
N ARG A 31 35.69 36.16 5.93
CA ARG A 31 35.79 34.79 6.43
C ARG A 31 35.08 34.74 7.78
N PRO A 32 34.08 33.87 8.00
CA PRO A 32 33.59 33.59 9.34
C PRO A 32 34.71 32.89 10.11
N THR A 33 34.94 33.33 11.35
CA THR A 33 35.82 32.64 12.30
C THR A 33 35.31 31.21 12.54
N PRO A 34 36.19 30.22 12.70
CA PRO A 34 35.77 28.86 13.05
C PRO A 34 35.33 28.87 14.51
N GLY A 35 34.01 28.85 14.76
CA GLY A 35 33.47 28.71 16.12
C GLY A 35 32.06 29.22 16.36
N ALA A 36 31.48 30.04 15.49
CA ALA A 36 30.14 30.61 15.70
C ALA A 36 29.13 30.06 14.69
N TRP A 37 28.59 28.87 14.95
CA TRP A 37 27.34 28.45 14.32
C TRP A 37 26.21 29.23 15.00
N PRO A 38 25.30 29.90 14.27
CA PRO A 38 24.09 30.41 14.89
C PRO A 38 23.35 29.21 15.48
N ALA A 39 23.04 29.28 16.78
CA ALA A 39 22.25 28.27 17.47
C ALA A 39 21.04 27.92 16.60
N THR A 40 20.90 26.65 16.22
CA THR A 40 19.74 26.18 15.47
C THR A 40 18.48 26.64 16.21
N PRO A 41 17.52 27.30 15.53
CA PRO A 41 16.26 27.64 16.17
C PRO A 41 15.64 26.35 16.73
N PRO A 42 14.96 26.40 17.89
CA PRO A 42 14.32 25.24 18.47
C PRO A 42 13.41 24.61 17.41
N ARG A 43 13.65 23.34 17.09
CA ARG A 43 12.81 22.59 16.14
C ARG A 43 11.36 22.76 16.58
N ALA A 44 10.53 23.34 15.72
CA ALA A 44 9.10 23.33 15.92
C ALA A 44 8.64 21.89 16.21
N PRO A 45 7.70 21.66 17.14
CA PRO A 45 7.23 20.32 17.43
C PRO A 45 6.62 19.75 16.15
N THR A 46 7.34 18.83 15.50
CA THR A 46 6.86 18.06 14.36
C THR A 46 5.88 17.00 14.85
N GLY A 47 4.81 17.46 15.48
CA GLY A 47 3.66 16.63 15.79
C GLY A 47 2.84 16.39 14.53
N PRO A 48 2.14 15.25 14.41
CA PRO A 48 1.18 15.06 13.32
C PRO A 48 0.18 16.23 13.28
N SER A 49 -0.24 16.68 12.10
CA SER A 49 -1.27 17.72 11.99
C SER A 49 -2.54 17.32 12.77
N GLY A 50 -3.22 18.28 13.40
CA GLY A 50 -4.46 18.01 14.16
C GLY A 50 -5.53 17.28 13.33
N ALA A 51 -5.59 17.56 12.02
CA ALA A 51 -6.46 16.87 11.07
C ALA A 51 -6.09 15.39 10.89
N LEU A 52 -4.79 15.05 10.90
CA LEU A 52 -4.31 13.67 10.80
C LEU A 52 -4.69 12.88 12.06
N ARG A 53 -4.50 13.48 13.25
CA ARG A 53 -4.93 12.87 14.52
C ARG A 53 -6.43 12.59 14.55
N ALA A 54 -7.24 13.53 14.09
CA ALA A 54 -8.70 13.36 13.99
C ALA A 54 -9.10 12.26 12.98
N ARG A 55 -8.35 12.12 11.88
CA ARG A 55 -8.57 11.04 10.90
C ARG A 55 -8.21 9.68 11.49
N VAL A 56 -7.06 9.55 12.15
CA VAL A 56 -6.65 8.30 12.83
C VAL A 56 -7.67 7.90 13.89
N LYS A 57 -8.14 8.86 14.71
CA LYS A 57 -9.17 8.59 15.72
C LYS A 57 -10.46 8.02 15.11
N ARG A 58 -10.96 8.61 14.02
CA ARG A 58 -12.14 8.11 13.30
C ARG A 58 -11.93 6.71 12.71
N LEU A 59 -10.75 6.44 12.19
CA LEU A 59 -10.43 5.12 11.64
C LEU A 59 -10.38 4.06 12.76
N ASN A 60 -9.74 4.37 13.89
CA ASN A 60 -9.70 3.47 15.03
C ASN A 60 -11.11 3.19 15.59
N GLN A 61 -11.97 4.22 15.69
CA GLN A 61 -13.37 4.02 16.10
C GLN A 61 -14.11 3.03 15.18
N LYS A 62 -13.93 3.13 13.86
CA LYS A 62 -14.53 2.18 12.90
C LYS A 62 -13.98 0.76 13.05
N VAL A 63 -12.68 0.63 13.34
CA VAL A 63 -12.08 -0.67 13.63
C VAL A 63 -12.68 -1.25 14.90
N ASP A 64 -12.81 -0.46 15.97
CA ASP A 64 -13.41 -0.90 17.23
C ASP A 64 -14.88 -1.32 17.07
N GLU A 65 -15.66 -0.53 16.30
CA GLU A 65 -17.04 -0.88 15.94
C GLU A 65 -17.10 -2.21 15.19
N SER A 66 -16.22 -2.41 14.21
CA SER A 66 -16.14 -3.65 13.44
C SER A 66 -15.76 -4.83 14.34
N MET A 67 -14.79 -4.66 15.25
CA MET A 67 -14.39 -5.69 16.21
C MET A 67 -15.53 -6.08 17.16
N LYS A 68 -16.32 -5.11 17.63
CA LYS A 68 -17.52 -5.37 18.46
C LYS A 68 -18.61 -6.13 17.71
N LEU A 69 -18.77 -5.89 16.40
CA LEU A 69 -19.68 -6.67 15.58
C LEU A 69 -19.17 -8.10 15.40
N MET A 70 -17.87 -8.27 15.16
CA MET A 70 -17.25 -9.59 15.02
C MET A 70 -17.29 -10.40 16.31
N SER A 71 -17.15 -9.78 17.49
CA SER A 71 -17.25 -10.49 18.78
C SER A 71 -18.63 -11.05 19.10
N ARG A 72 -19.68 -10.58 18.39
CA ARG A 72 -21.04 -11.09 18.54
C ARG A 72 -21.29 -12.36 17.72
N ILE A 73 -20.49 -12.58 16.69
CA ILE A 73 -20.63 -13.72 15.78
C ILE A 73 -20.00 -14.94 16.46
N ARG A 74 -20.77 -16.02 16.61
CA ARG A 74 -20.25 -17.29 17.12
C ARG A 74 -19.54 -18.05 16.00
N GLU A 75 -18.48 -18.78 16.34
CA GLU A 75 -17.74 -19.60 15.36
C GLU A 75 -18.66 -20.62 14.66
N GLU A 76 -19.62 -21.18 15.39
CA GLU A 76 -20.64 -22.11 14.89
C GLU A 76 -21.42 -21.54 13.69
N GLN A 77 -21.82 -20.26 13.75
CA GLN A 77 -22.56 -19.61 12.67
C GLN A 77 -21.70 -19.40 11.42
N VAL A 78 -20.40 -19.18 11.61
CA VAL A 78 -19.44 -19.09 10.51
C VAL A 78 -19.26 -20.45 9.85
N GLU A 79 -19.19 -21.53 10.63
CA GLU A 79 -19.07 -22.87 10.09
C GLU A 79 -20.33 -23.33 9.34
N GLU A 80 -21.52 -23.00 9.84
CA GLU A 80 -22.79 -23.27 9.16
C GLU A 80 -22.87 -22.55 7.82
N THR A 81 -22.49 -21.28 7.77
CA THR A 81 -22.45 -20.53 6.51
C THR A 81 -21.38 -21.06 5.56
N ILE A 82 -20.23 -21.49 6.06
CA ILE A 82 -19.18 -22.14 5.24
C ILE A 82 -19.72 -23.42 4.59
N LYS A 83 -20.51 -24.24 5.29
CA LYS A 83 -21.07 -25.49 4.73
C LYS A 83 -21.97 -25.26 3.51
N LEU A 84 -22.55 -24.07 3.36
CA LEU A 84 -23.39 -23.71 2.21
C LEU A 84 -22.57 -23.40 0.94
N LEU A 85 -21.27 -23.13 1.07
CA LEU A 85 -20.41 -22.85 -0.09
C LEU A 85 -20.02 -24.15 -0.83
N PRO A 86 -19.70 -24.06 -2.13
CA PRO A 86 -19.05 -25.15 -2.86
C PRO A 86 -17.77 -25.65 -2.17
N PRO A 87 -17.45 -26.94 -2.22
CA PRO A 87 -16.34 -27.54 -1.46
C PRO A 87 -14.98 -26.89 -1.74
N GLU A 88 -14.75 -26.48 -3.00
CA GLU A 88 -13.54 -25.74 -3.42
C GLU A 88 -13.41 -24.40 -2.67
N GLN A 89 -14.52 -23.70 -2.49
CA GLN A 89 -14.56 -22.39 -1.82
C GLN A 89 -14.51 -22.53 -0.30
N GLN A 90 -15.04 -23.63 0.25
CA GLN A 90 -14.97 -23.90 1.70
C GLN A 90 -13.52 -23.99 2.17
N CYS A 91 -12.66 -24.68 1.41
CA CYS A 91 -11.25 -24.83 1.75
C CYS A 91 -10.55 -23.46 1.82
N LEU A 92 -10.79 -22.61 0.82
CA LEU A 92 -10.25 -21.24 0.77
C LEU A 92 -10.70 -20.40 1.97
N VAL A 93 -12.00 -20.40 2.29
CA VAL A 93 -12.53 -19.57 3.39
C VAL A 93 -11.99 -20.06 4.73
N LYS A 94 -11.90 -21.37 4.95
CA LYS A 94 -11.31 -21.95 6.16
C LYS A 94 -9.83 -21.57 6.30
N ALA A 95 -9.04 -21.70 5.23
CA ALA A 95 -7.62 -21.32 5.24
C ALA A 95 -7.41 -19.82 5.51
N CYS A 96 -8.24 -18.95 4.91
CA CYS A 96 -8.23 -17.52 5.20
C CYS A 96 -8.61 -17.22 6.65
N SER A 97 -9.63 -17.91 7.18
CA SER A 97 -10.06 -17.74 8.57
C SER A 97 -8.95 -18.13 9.54
N GLU A 98 -8.35 -19.31 9.38
CA GLU A 98 -7.23 -19.78 10.21
C GLU A 98 -6.02 -18.84 10.14
N ALA A 99 -5.71 -18.36 8.95
CA ALA A 99 -4.62 -17.41 8.75
C ALA A 99 -4.86 -16.07 9.43
N SER A 100 -6.09 -15.57 9.41
CA SER A 100 -6.46 -14.32 10.07
C SER A 100 -6.34 -14.37 11.59
N LYS A 101 -6.50 -15.56 12.19
CA LYS A 101 -6.32 -15.81 13.63
C LYS A 101 -4.84 -15.81 14.05
N GLN A 102 -3.92 -16.03 13.12
CA GLN A 102 -2.49 -16.10 13.43
C GLN A 102 -1.84 -14.72 13.45
N ALA A 103 -1.15 -14.40 14.56
CA ALA A 103 -0.39 -13.16 14.69
C ALA A 103 0.84 -13.10 13.76
N ASN A 104 1.30 -14.24 13.24
CA ASN A 104 2.46 -14.34 12.37
C ASN A 104 2.19 -15.29 11.19
N THR A 105 2.57 -14.86 9.99
CA THR A 105 2.47 -15.66 8.75
C THR A 105 3.52 -16.78 8.67
N LYS A 106 4.54 -16.76 9.53
CA LYS A 106 5.57 -17.82 9.57
C LYS A 106 5.01 -19.08 10.24
N GLY A 107 4.97 -20.17 9.48
CA GLY A 107 4.63 -21.50 10.03
C GLY A 107 3.17 -21.92 9.85
N CYS A 108 2.37 -21.17 9.08
CA CYS A 108 1.01 -21.58 8.74
C CYS A 108 1.03 -22.99 8.11
N ARG A 109 0.31 -23.93 8.73
CA ARG A 109 0.08 -25.28 8.21
C ARG A 109 -1.08 -25.20 7.25
N CYS A 110 -0.78 -25.26 5.95
CA CYS A 110 -1.80 -25.30 4.92
C CYS A 110 -2.31 -26.73 4.75
N ALA A 111 -3.62 -26.90 4.58
CA ALA A 111 -4.19 -28.16 4.12
C ALA A 111 -3.59 -28.55 2.75
N THR A 112 -3.40 -29.84 2.50
CA THR A 112 -2.82 -30.35 1.26
C THR A 112 -3.61 -29.89 0.04
N ASP A 113 -4.94 -29.91 0.12
CA ASP A 113 -5.85 -29.47 -0.95
C ASP A 113 -5.65 -27.98 -1.27
N TRP A 114 -5.45 -27.16 -0.23
CA TRP A 114 -5.17 -25.74 -0.39
C TRP A 114 -3.83 -25.48 -1.10
N ILE A 115 -2.82 -26.34 -0.87
CA ILE A 115 -1.53 -26.27 -1.55
C ILE A 115 -1.69 -26.57 -3.05
N TYR A 116 -2.47 -27.59 -3.40
CA TYR A 116 -2.73 -27.90 -4.82
C TYR A 116 -3.43 -26.75 -5.54
N GLU A 117 -4.42 -26.13 -4.88
CA GLU A 117 -5.11 -24.97 -5.46
C GLU A 117 -4.14 -23.78 -5.65
N CYS A 118 -3.23 -23.58 -4.70
CA CYS A 118 -2.17 -22.57 -4.83
C CYS A 118 -1.19 -22.88 -5.98
N MET A 119 -0.85 -24.16 -6.23
CA MET A 119 -0.05 -24.56 -7.39
C MET A 119 -0.79 -24.25 -8.69
N LEU A 120 -2.06 -24.64 -8.78
CA LEU A 120 -2.91 -24.41 -9.96
C LEU A 120 -3.06 -22.93 -10.25
N MET A 121 -3.29 -22.10 -9.23
CA MET A 121 -3.35 -20.65 -9.37
C MET A 121 -2.03 -20.06 -9.90
N ARG A 122 -0.89 -20.58 -9.44
CA ARG A 122 0.43 -20.15 -9.92
C ARG A 122 0.68 -20.54 -11.38
N ILE A 123 0.20 -21.71 -11.81
CA ILE A 123 0.30 -22.18 -13.20
C ILE A 123 -0.61 -21.34 -14.12
N LYS A 124 -1.88 -21.18 -13.74
CA LYS A 124 -2.88 -20.50 -14.58
C LYS A 124 -2.70 -18.98 -14.64
N ALA A 125 -2.32 -18.37 -13.51
CA ALA A 125 -2.25 -16.92 -13.37
C ALA A 125 -1.10 -16.50 -12.43
N PRO A 126 0.17 -16.64 -12.86
CA PRO A 126 1.33 -16.36 -12.01
C PRO A 126 1.39 -14.90 -11.53
N ALA A 127 0.99 -13.95 -12.38
CA ALA A 127 0.94 -12.53 -12.02
C ALA A 127 -0.07 -12.25 -10.88
N LEU A 128 -1.22 -12.94 -10.90
CA LEU A 128 -2.22 -12.84 -9.84
C LEU A 128 -1.69 -13.43 -8.53
N TYR A 129 -1.06 -14.61 -8.60
CA TYR A 129 -0.43 -15.24 -7.45
C TYR A 129 0.59 -14.31 -6.77
N GLU A 130 1.48 -13.68 -7.55
CA GLU A 130 2.48 -12.76 -7.03
C GLU A 130 1.88 -11.48 -6.45
N LYS A 131 0.79 -10.99 -7.02
CA LYS A 131 0.09 -9.81 -6.51
C LYS A 131 -0.58 -10.11 -5.17
N LEU A 132 -1.37 -11.18 -5.10
CA LEU A 132 -2.05 -11.62 -3.88
C LEU A 132 -1.06 -11.90 -2.74
N ARG A 133 0.08 -12.53 -3.07
CA ARG A 133 1.14 -12.83 -2.12
C ARG A 133 1.86 -11.58 -1.61
N ARG A 134 2.13 -10.60 -2.48
CA ARG A 134 2.72 -9.31 -2.07
C ARG A 134 1.79 -8.53 -1.15
N GLU A 135 0.49 -8.60 -1.42
CA GLU A 135 -0.53 -7.88 -0.64
C GLU A 135 -0.92 -8.60 0.67
N ASN A 136 -0.45 -9.83 0.91
CA ASN A 136 -0.77 -10.66 2.08
C ASN A 136 -2.28 -10.76 2.38
N LYS A 137 -3.13 -10.71 1.34
CA LYS A 137 -4.59 -10.76 1.49
C LYS A 137 -5.13 -12.14 1.81
N ILE A 138 -4.39 -13.17 1.40
CA ILE A 138 -4.76 -14.58 1.51
C ILE A 138 -3.53 -15.33 2.03
N ALA A 139 -3.73 -16.37 2.83
CA ALA A 139 -2.64 -17.25 3.25
C ALA A 139 -2.12 -18.08 2.09
N LEU A 140 -1.12 -17.55 1.39
CA LEU A 140 -0.43 -18.23 0.31
C LEU A 140 0.88 -18.84 0.80
N PRO A 141 1.22 -20.07 0.38
CA PRO A 141 2.49 -20.69 0.70
C PRO A 141 3.68 -19.88 0.18
N SER A 142 4.85 -20.13 0.76
CA SER A 142 6.08 -19.55 0.24
C SER A 142 6.46 -20.19 -1.11
N LYS A 143 7.13 -19.42 -1.98
CA LYS A 143 7.67 -19.93 -3.27
C LYS A 143 8.59 -21.14 -3.13
N ARG A 144 9.16 -21.39 -1.96
CA ARG A 144 10.02 -22.55 -1.71
C ARG A 144 9.23 -23.81 -1.36
N LYS A 145 7.98 -23.63 -0.90
CA LYS A 145 7.06 -24.71 -0.52
C LYS A 145 6.13 -25.13 -1.68
N LEU A 146 6.15 -24.40 -2.80
CA LEU A 146 5.38 -24.63 -4.03
C LEU A 146 6.34 -24.76 -5.21
#